data_AF-A0A939RDJ2-F1
#
_entry.id   AF-A0A939RDJ2-F1
#
_cell.length_a   1.000
_cell.length_b   1.000
_cell.length_c   1.000
_cell.angle_alpha   90.00
_cell.angle_beta   90.00
_cell.angle_gamma   90.00
#
_symmetry.space_group_name_H-M   'P 1'
#
loop_
_entity.id
_entity.type
_entity.pdbx_description
1 polymer ?
#
loop_
_entity_poly.entity_id
_entity_poly.type
_entity_poly.pdbx_seq_one_letter_code
_entity_poly.pdbx_strand_id
1 'polypeptide(L)'
;MSDKLKWMNRHFVLLRHKSLNDVCNIEGYKIRPDLLSFFTNKTDAEEIVWNFADAKRWKCACELMAYMAHRRAAVWWGYRCVLSLYEELEEVPAEDRDIDSIATSFEPKIPDFAKVEPPKPDMTRVNRVLGLIEESKAALNELKKAIDPKIMSEVEEAVQYGFDIFKQANGIDPIEAFKKALEFEKNPQPVDPKSPIFVASEQLEAQLQTVRKETLDTIHAVIPPKVPEHEKKISDNAMQAVYRWIVSPDEINAKKALDIGNECPDTPAGLLSLTAFWAGGNLMPDPEQDQVIPTPNGLAANGLSQVLLMCALHKGGTRKLKERYEHYFNLGVEVLTGQSNWDESVFEGEAPHETDISPVKNIEKEKDSATMAATDKKNLSSAYKRWKPEPKNQEE
;
A
#
# COMPACT_ATOMS: atom_id res chain seq x y z
N MET A 1 33.32 8.72 34.80
CA MET A 1 32.24 9.55 35.37
C MET A 1 31.27 10.13 34.31
N SER A 2 31.50 9.93 33.00
CA SER A 2 30.64 10.42 31.91
C SER A 2 29.31 9.66 31.72
N ASP A 3 29.20 8.40 32.16
CA ASP A 3 27.92 7.65 32.06
C ASP A 3 26.83 8.19 33.00
N LYS A 4 27.21 8.93 34.05
CA LYS A 4 26.26 9.53 35.00
C LYS A 4 25.61 10.81 34.48
N LEU A 5 25.80 11.20 33.21
CA LEU A 5 25.14 12.36 32.59
C LEU A 5 24.23 11.97 31.42
N LYS A 6 24.20 10.70 31.00
CA LYS A 6 23.29 10.24 29.94
C LYS A 6 21.81 10.40 30.30
N TRP A 7 21.46 10.46 31.60
CA TRP A 7 20.09 10.70 32.05
C TRP A 7 19.64 12.15 31.84
N MET A 8 20.54 13.13 31.89
CA MET A 8 20.20 14.55 31.66
C MET A 8 19.68 14.80 30.25
N ASN A 9 20.11 14.00 29.27
CA ASN A 9 19.70 14.13 27.87
C ASN A 9 18.41 13.39 27.53
N ARG A 10 17.75 12.74 28.50
CA ARG A 10 16.50 11.98 28.27
C ARG A 10 15.23 12.74 28.66
N HIS A 11 15.37 13.90 29.29
CA HIS A 11 14.24 14.67 29.76
C HIS A 11 13.64 15.51 28.66
N PHE A 12 12.31 15.45 28.53
CA PHE A 12 11.60 16.31 27.61
C PHE A 12 11.48 17.71 28.23
N VAL A 13 11.96 18.71 27.49
CA VAL A 13 11.96 20.12 27.90
C VAL A 13 10.68 20.81 27.44
N LEU A 14 10.17 20.43 26.26
CA LEU A 14 8.99 21.05 25.63
C LEU A 14 7.69 20.31 25.97
N LEU A 15 7.48 20.04 27.25
CA LEU A 15 6.24 19.45 27.77
C LEU A 15 5.24 20.50 28.19
N ARG A 16 3.97 20.28 27.84
CA ARG A 16 2.84 21.04 28.38
C ARG A 16 2.37 20.45 29.70
N HIS A 17 2.27 19.13 29.77
CA HIS A 17 1.77 18.40 30.93
C HIS A 17 2.79 17.35 31.35
N LYS A 18 3.27 17.46 32.59
CA LYS A 18 4.23 16.49 33.15
C LYS A 18 3.52 15.28 33.74
N SER A 19 2.39 15.50 34.42
CA SER A 19 1.68 14.41 35.07
C SER A 19 0.68 13.74 34.12
N LEU A 20 0.55 12.42 34.24
CA LEU A 20 -0.47 11.66 33.51
C LEU A 20 -1.89 12.14 33.82
N ASN A 21 -2.13 12.56 35.07
CA ASN A 21 -3.44 13.03 35.51
C ASN A 21 -3.86 14.30 34.75
N ASP A 22 -2.91 15.21 34.51
CA ASP A 22 -3.17 16.41 33.71
C ASP A 22 -3.45 16.05 32.26
N VAL A 23 -2.67 15.12 31.69
CA VAL A 23 -2.89 14.63 30.31
C VAL A 23 -4.28 13.99 30.14
N CYS A 24 -4.75 13.22 31.12
CA CYS A 24 -6.08 12.60 31.08
C CYS A 24 -7.21 13.61 31.34
N ASN A 25 -7.09 14.46 32.35
CA ASN A 25 -8.18 15.35 32.78
C ASN A 25 -8.26 16.63 31.95
N ILE A 26 -7.11 17.22 31.61
CA ILE A 26 -7.05 18.45 30.83
C ILE A 26 -7.15 18.12 29.36
N GLU A 27 -6.24 17.30 28.80
CA GLU A 27 -6.24 17.02 27.35
C GLU A 27 -7.23 15.92 26.94
N GLY A 28 -7.87 15.23 27.89
CA GLY A 28 -8.87 14.20 27.57
C GLY A 28 -8.25 12.91 27.01
N TYR A 29 -6.98 12.62 27.32
CA TYR A 29 -6.34 11.36 26.90
C TYR A 29 -7.05 10.15 27.51
N LYS A 30 -7.54 9.25 26.64
CA LYS A 30 -8.26 8.04 27.05
C LYS A 30 -7.28 6.87 27.11
N ILE A 31 -7.00 6.41 28.33
CA ILE A 31 -6.18 5.21 28.54
C ILE A 31 -6.94 3.99 28.00
N ARG A 32 -6.31 3.26 27.08
CA ARG A 32 -6.89 2.03 26.54
C ARG A 32 -6.78 0.88 27.57
N PRO A 33 -7.80 0.01 27.69
CA PRO A 33 -7.80 -1.07 28.68
C PRO A 33 -6.62 -2.04 28.55
N ASP A 34 -6.14 -2.29 27.33
CA ASP A 34 -4.99 -3.16 27.03
C ASP A 34 -3.63 -2.59 27.50
N LEU A 35 -3.59 -1.31 27.87
CA LEU A 35 -2.38 -0.62 28.30
C LEU A 35 -2.33 -0.37 29.81
N LEU A 36 -3.37 -0.70 30.59
CA LEU A 36 -3.48 -0.37 32.02
C LEU A 36 -2.26 -0.82 32.87
N SER A 37 -1.63 -1.94 32.51
CA SER A 37 -0.42 -2.43 33.19
C SER A 37 0.76 -1.45 33.11
N PHE A 38 0.86 -0.66 32.05
CA PHE A 38 1.93 0.34 31.88
C PHE A 38 1.74 1.59 32.75
N PHE A 39 0.51 1.84 33.21
CA PHE A 39 0.16 3.01 34.03
C PHE A 39 0.15 2.71 35.54
N THR A 40 0.29 1.45 35.94
CA THR A 40 0.19 1.05 37.35
C THR A 40 1.36 1.61 38.16
N ASN A 41 1.06 2.38 39.21
CA ASN A 41 2.02 3.05 40.10
C ASN A 41 2.89 4.14 39.45
N LYS A 42 2.54 4.65 38.27
CA LYS A 42 3.29 5.72 37.59
C LYS A 42 2.44 6.97 37.45
N THR A 43 3.02 8.11 37.84
CA THR A 43 2.38 9.43 37.74
C THR A 43 3.00 10.32 36.67
N ASP A 44 4.26 10.07 36.31
CA ASP A 44 5.00 10.83 35.30
C ASP A 44 4.68 10.30 33.89
N ALA A 45 4.19 11.19 33.02
CA ALA A 45 3.85 10.83 31.64
C ALA A 45 5.09 10.46 30.82
N GLU A 46 6.23 11.13 31.08
CA GLU A 46 7.48 10.91 30.34
C GLU A 46 7.99 9.48 30.56
N GLU A 47 7.97 9.01 31.81
CA GLU A 47 8.39 7.66 32.15
C GLU A 47 7.56 6.62 31.38
N ILE A 48 6.25 6.85 31.25
CA ILE A 48 5.33 5.95 30.56
C ILE A 48 5.63 5.92 29.05
N VAL A 49 5.94 7.06 28.43
CA VAL A 49 6.39 7.13 27.03
C VAL A 49 7.64 6.25 26.82
N TRP A 50 8.62 6.35 27.71
CA TRP A 50 9.82 5.52 27.64
C TRP A 50 9.52 4.02 27.86
N ASN A 51 8.59 3.68 28.76
CA ASN A 51 8.18 2.27 28.92
C ASN A 51 7.50 1.71 27.65
N PHE A 52 6.73 2.53 26.94
CA PHE A 52 6.16 2.13 25.65
C PHE A 52 7.25 1.93 24.59
N ALA A 53 8.26 2.81 24.56
CA ALA A 53 9.43 2.68 23.70
C ALA A 53 10.21 1.38 23.99
N ASP A 54 10.52 1.10 25.26
CA ASP A 54 11.23 -0.12 25.67
C ASP A 54 10.44 -1.39 25.30
N ALA A 55 9.11 -1.33 25.36
CA ALA A 55 8.22 -2.40 24.93
C ALA A 55 7.98 -2.43 23.39
N LYS A 56 8.68 -1.59 22.61
CA LYS A 56 8.53 -1.43 21.16
C LYS A 56 7.09 -1.12 20.71
N ARG A 57 6.31 -0.45 21.57
CA ARG A 57 4.96 0.05 21.30
C ARG A 57 5.00 1.49 20.82
N TRP A 58 5.80 1.75 19.77
CA TRP A 58 6.10 3.09 19.24
C TRP A 58 4.86 3.93 18.94
N LYS A 59 3.82 3.33 18.34
CA LYS A 59 2.54 4.02 18.10
C LYS A 59 1.91 4.56 19.40
N CYS A 60 1.90 3.77 20.47
CA CYS A 60 1.34 4.18 21.75
C CYS A 60 2.19 5.27 22.41
N ALA A 61 3.52 5.16 22.27
CA ALA A 61 4.46 6.18 22.71
C ALA A 61 4.19 7.51 22.01
N CYS A 62 4.09 7.51 20.67
CA CYS A 62 3.76 8.70 19.88
C CYS A 62 2.40 9.31 20.25
N GLU A 63 1.37 8.48 20.43
CA GLU A 63 0.04 8.93 20.85
C GLU A 63 0.10 9.68 22.18
N LEU A 64 0.69 9.08 23.23
CA LEU A 64 0.81 9.75 24.54
C LEU A 64 1.70 11.01 24.45
N MET A 65 2.77 10.93 23.68
CA MET A 65 3.71 12.04 23.47
C MET A 65 3.04 13.25 22.79
N ALA A 66 2.16 13.02 21.81
CA ALA A 66 1.38 14.08 21.16
C ALA A 66 0.46 14.84 22.14
N TYR A 67 -0.08 14.14 23.15
CA TYR A 67 -0.96 14.72 24.17
C TYR A 67 -0.19 15.52 25.25
N MET A 68 1.03 15.12 25.58
CA MET A 68 1.84 15.81 26.60
C MET A 68 2.71 16.94 26.04
N ALA A 69 2.99 16.93 24.74
CA ALA A 69 3.84 17.92 24.07
C ALA A 69 3.26 19.34 24.11
N HIS A 70 4.15 20.34 24.16
CA HIS A 70 3.76 21.72 23.86
C HIS A 70 3.22 21.82 22.42
N ARG A 71 2.08 22.50 22.23
CA ARG A 71 1.33 22.50 20.96
C ARG A 71 2.20 22.86 19.74
N ARG A 72 3.02 23.91 19.86
CA ARG A 72 3.95 24.35 18.82
C ARG A 72 5.02 23.30 18.49
N ALA A 73 5.57 22.67 19.52
CA ALA A 73 6.57 21.61 19.36
C ALA A 73 5.97 20.35 18.74
N ALA A 74 4.72 20.02 19.11
CA ALA A 74 3.98 18.89 18.54
C ALA A 74 3.74 19.07 17.03
N VAL A 75 3.37 20.28 16.59
CA VAL A 75 3.18 20.59 15.16
C VAL A 75 4.51 20.56 14.41
N TRP A 76 5.59 21.10 14.99
CA TRP A 76 6.93 21.00 14.40
C TRP A 76 7.42 19.56 14.29
N TRP A 77 7.15 18.71 15.29
CA TRP A 77 7.40 17.29 15.21
C TRP A 77 6.63 16.65 14.04
N GLY A 78 5.32 16.93 13.91
CA GLY A 78 4.53 16.48 12.76
C GLY A 78 5.11 16.94 11.42
N TYR A 79 5.57 18.19 11.35
CA TYR A 79 6.22 18.78 10.18
C TYR A 79 7.50 18.01 9.78
N ARG A 80 8.35 17.68 10.75
CA ARG A 80 9.55 16.86 10.53
C ARG A 80 9.22 15.45 10.06
N CYS A 81 8.15 14.84 10.58
CA CYS A 81 7.70 13.53 10.11
C CYS A 81 7.21 13.56 8.66
N VAL A 82 6.50 14.62 8.25
CA VAL A 82 6.06 14.79 6.85
C VAL A 82 7.25 15.01 5.92
N LEU A 83 8.25 15.81 6.33
CA LEU A 83 9.48 15.97 5.57
C LEU A 83 10.23 14.65 5.37
N SER A 84 10.41 13.89 6.44
CA SER A 84 11.04 12.57 6.37
C SER A 84 10.28 11.61 5.43
N LEU A 85 8.95 11.70 5.40
CA LEU A 85 8.15 10.95 4.44
C LEU A 85 8.42 11.39 3.00
N TYR A 86 8.54 12.70 2.74
CA TYR A 86 8.86 13.19 1.39
C TYR A 86 10.23 12.72 0.92
N GLU A 87 11.23 12.75 1.79
CA GLU A 87 12.55 12.18 1.51
C GLU A 87 12.44 10.68 1.14
N GLU A 88 11.65 9.89 1.88
CA GLU A 88 11.41 8.48 1.54
C GLU A 88 10.72 8.30 0.18
N LEU A 89 9.76 9.17 -0.16
CA LEU A 89 8.99 9.09 -1.40
C LEU A 89 9.77 9.56 -2.62
N GLU A 90 10.74 10.44 -2.44
CA GLU A 90 11.69 10.81 -3.50
C GLU A 90 12.62 9.64 -3.84
N GLU A 91 13.04 8.85 -2.85
CA GLU A 91 13.83 7.63 -3.07
C GLU A 91 13.02 6.50 -3.70
N VAL A 92 11.81 6.25 -3.18
CA VAL A 92 10.91 5.17 -3.63
C VAL A 92 9.49 5.73 -3.75
N PRO A 93 9.10 6.23 -4.95
CA PRO A 93 7.78 6.80 -5.15
C PRO A 93 6.69 5.76 -4.97
N ALA A 94 5.50 6.23 -4.56
CA ALA A 94 4.33 5.38 -4.49
C ALA A 94 3.93 4.96 -5.93
N GLU A 95 3.96 3.65 -6.20
CA GLU A 95 3.36 3.12 -7.43
C GLU A 95 1.83 3.24 -7.33
N ASP A 96 1.25 4.12 -8.14
CA ASP A 96 -0.19 4.14 -8.32
C ASP A 96 -0.61 2.83 -9.02
N ARG A 97 -1.65 2.19 -8.49
CA ARG A 97 -2.22 1.01 -9.16
C ARG A 97 -2.80 1.47 -10.47
N ASP A 98 -2.21 0.98 -11.56
CA ASP A 98 -2.73 1.23 -12.90
C ASP A 98 -4.17 0.69 -12.97
N ILE A 99 -5.14 1.61 -13.10
CA ILE A 99 -6.56 1.25 -13.20
C ILE A 99 -6.79 0.45 -14.49
N ASP A 100 -5.98 0.68 -15.52
CA ASP A 100 -6.06 -0.03 -16.79
C ASP A 100 -5.65 -1.50 -16.67
N SER A 101 -4.84 -1.85 -15.66
CA SER A 101 -4.49 -3.24 -15.35
C SER A 101 -5.69 -4.09 -14.91
N ILE A 102 -6.75 -3.45 -14.40
CA ILE A 102 -8.01 -4.12 -14.07
C ILE A 102 -8.68 -4.66 -15.35
N ALA A 103 -8.44 -4.02 -16.49
CA ALA A 103 -8.98 -4.43 -17.79
C ALA A 103 -8.19 -5.60 -18.41
N THR A 104 -6.88 -5.71 -18.14
CA THR A 104 -5.96 -6.46 -19.02
C THR A 104 -5.88 -7.96 -18.76
N SER A 105 -6.11 -8.45 -17.52
CA SER A 105 -6.04 -9.88 -17.26
C SER A 105 -7.12 -10.37 -16.29
N PHE A 106 -8.13 -11.04 -16.85
CA PHE A 106 -8.97 -11.94 -16.08
C PHE A 106 -8.77 -13.33 -16.63
N GLU A 107 -7.84 -14.05 -16.03
CA GLU A 107 -7.90 -15.50 -16.08
C GLU A 107 -8.88 -15.93 -14.97
N PRO A 108 -10.09 -16.41 -15.29
CA PRO A 108 -10.96 -16.97 -14.28
C PRO A 108 -10.23 -18.16 -13.66
N LYS A 109 -9.64 -17.95 -12.48
CA LYS A 109 -9.06 -19.04 -11.70
C LYS A 109 -10.20 -19.97 -11.33
N ILE A 110 -10.29 -21.09 -12.04
CA ILE A 110 -11.23 -22.17 -11.73
C ILE A 110 -11.03 -22.49 -10.25
N PRO A 111 -12.07 -22.37 -9.41
CA PRO A 111 -11.98 -22.68 -7.99
C PRO A 111 -11.45 -24.09 -7.79
N ASP A 112 -10.67 -24.32 -6.73
CA ASP A 112 -10.01 -25.62 -6.51
C ASP A 112 -11.01 -26.79 -6.42
N PHE A 113 -12.25 -26.54 -5.99
CA PHE A 113 -13.31 -27.56 -5.97
C PHE A 113 -13.79 -27.98 -7.36
N ALA A 114 -13.63 -27.13 -8.39
CA ALA A 114 -14.02 -27.38 -9.77
C ALA A 114 -12.88 -27.98 -10.60
N LYS A 115 -11.65 -28.03 -10.05
CA LYS A 115 -10.52 -28.77 -10.63
C LYS A 115 -10.67 -30.26 -10.30
N VAL A 116 -11.64 -30.92 -10.92
CA VAL A 116 -11.75 -32.37 -10.82
C VAL A 116 -10.64 -32.96 -11.68
N GLU A 117 -9.58 -33.48 -11.04
CA GLU A 117 -8.59 -34.29 -11.75
C GLU A 117 -9.34 -35.47 -12.40
N PRO A 118 -9.14 -35.73 -13.71
CA PRO A 118 -9.76 -36.89 -14.34
C PRO A 118 -9.37 -38.14 -13.54
N PRO A 119 -10.31 -39.08 -13.29
CA PRO A 119 -10.04 -40.26 -12.50
C PRO A 119 -8.83 -40.98 -13.09
N LYS A 120 -7.76 -41.08 -12.30
CA LYS A 120 -6.53 -41.76 -12.72
C LYS A 120 -6.91 -43.17 -13.19
N PRO A 121 -6.44 -43.63 -14.36
CA PRO A 121 -6.76 -44.96 -14.83
C PRO A 121 -6.36 -45.95 -13.75
N ASP A 122 -7.32 -46.78 -13.33
CA ASP A 122 -7.10 -47.82 -12.33
C ASP A 122 -6.13 -48.86 -12.91
N MET A 123 -4.83 -48.65 -12.64
CA MET A 123 -3.75 -49.49 -13.17
C MET A 123 -3.91 -50.95 -12.77
N THR A 124 -4.57 -51.24 -11.64
CA THR A 124 -4.91 -52.60 -11.22
C THR A 124 -5.94 -53.25 -12.14
N ARG A 125 -6.98 -52.51 -12.55
CA ARG A 125 -7.94 -52.99 -13.58
C ARG A 125 -7.26 -53.14 -14.94
N VAL A 126 -6.44 -52.17 -15.35
CA VAL A 126 -5.71 -52.24 -16.63
C VAL A 126 -4.79 -53.46 -16.67
N ASN A 127 -3.99 -53.67 -15.62
CA ASN A 127 -3.08 -54.82 -15.53
C ASN A 127 -3.82 -56.15 -15.45
N ARG A 128 -4.98 -56.22 -14.78
CA ARG A 128 -5.82 -57.42 -14.74
C ARG A 128 -6.36 -57.77 -16.13
N VAL A 129 -6.80 -56.76 -16.88
CA VAL A 129 -7.29 -56.95 -18.25
C VAL A 129 -6.14 -57.35 -19.18
N LEU A 130 -4.97 -56.72 -19.07
CA LEU A 130 -3.79 -57.11 -19.86
C LEU A 130 -3.33 -58.55 -19.54
N GLY A 131 -3.33 -58.94 -18.27
CA GLY A 131 -3.01 -60.32 -17.85
C GLY A 131 -4.00 -61.34 -18.44
N LEU A 132 -5.31 -61.07 -18.36
CA LEU A 132 -6.32 -61.94 -18.99
C LEU A 132 -6.15 -62.04 -20.50
N ILE A 133 -5.74 -60.95 -21.18
CA ILE A 133 -5.46 -60.97 -22.61
C ILE A 133 -4.23 -61.84 -22.92
N GLU A 134 -3.16 -61.76 -22.12
CA GLU A 134 -1.97 -62.58 -22.29
C GLU A 134 -2.25 -64.06 -22.01
N GLU A 135 -3.01 -64.38 -20.95
CA GLU A 135 -3.46 -65.75 -20.64
C GLU A 135 -4.32 -66.31 -21.77
N SER A 136 -5.25 -65.51 -22.31
CA SER A 136 -6.10 -65.90 -23.43
C SER A 136 -5.28 -66.16 -24.70
N LYS A 137 -4.28 -65.33 -25.00
CA LYS A 137 -3.35 -65.53 -26.12
C LYS A 137 -2.49 -66.77 -25.94
N ALA A 138 -2.00 -67.02 -24.73
CA ALA A 138 -1.21 -68.20 -24.41
C ALA A 138 -2.05 -69.48 -24.56
N ALA A 139 -3.27 -69.51 -24.01
CA ALA A 139 -4.20 -70.62 -24.16
C ALA A 139 -4.59 -70.87 -25.62
N LEU A 140 -4.83 -69.82 -26.41
CA LEU A 140 -5.05 -69.93 -27.86
C LEU A 140 -3.84 -70.51 -28.59
N ASN A 141 -2.63 -70.09 -28.24
CA ASN A 141 -1.40 -70.60 -28.85
C ASN A 141 -1.11 -72.05 -28.47
N GLU A 142 -1.46 -72.49 -27.25
CA GLU A 142 -1.37 -73.90 -26.85
C GLU A 142 -2.41 -74.76 -27.57
N LEU A 143 -3.66 -74.28 -27.67
CA LEU A 143 -4.70 -74.93 -28.48
C LEU A 143 -4.27 -75.06 -29.94
N LYS A 144 -3.67 -74.01 -30.53
CA LYS A 144 -3.12 -74.07 -31.90
C LYS A 144 -2.02 -75.12 -32.08
N LYS A 145 -1.24 -75.44 -31.04
CA LYS A 145 -0.20 -76.49 -31.09
C LYS A 145 -0.76 -77.91 -30.95
N ALA A 146 -1.91 -78.06 -30.31
CA ALA A 146 -2.56 -79.35 -30.09
C ALA A 146 -3.48 -79.79 -31.25
N ILE A 147 -3.87 -78.87 -32.12
CA ILE A 147 -4.73 -79.13 -33.28
C ILE A 147 -3.86 -79.49 -34.49
N ASP A 148 -4.28 -80.51 -35.26
CA ASP A 148 -3.61 -80.95 -36.47
C ASP A 148 -3.47 -79.77 -37.47
N PRO A 149 -2.28 -79.53 -38.06
CA PRO A 149 -2.03 -78.44 -39.01
C PRO A 149 -3.05 -78.37 -40.15
N LYS A 150 -3.62 -79.50 -40.57
CA LYS A 150 -4.60 -79.56 -41.65
C LYS A 150 -5.96 -78.98 -41.23
N ILE A 151 -6.37 -79.20 -39.98
CA ILE A 151 -7.62 -78.68 -39.42
C ILE A 151 -7.48 -77.18 -39.13
N MET A 152 -6.30 -76.73 -38.68
CA MET A 152 -6.04 -75.30 -38.47
C MET A 152 -6.13 -74.48 -39.75
N SER A 153 -5.67 -75.04 -40.89
CA SER A 153 -5.82 -74.41 -42.21
C SER A 153 -7.29 -74.21 -42.58
N GLU A 154 -8.16 -75.21 -42.37
CA GLU A 154 -9.59 -75.09 -42.65
C GLU A 154 -10.28 -74.07 -41.71
N VAL A 155 -9.86 -74.00 -40.45
CA VAL A 155 -10.36 -73.00 -39.49
C VAL A 155 -9.92 -71.59 -39.86
N GLU A 156 -8.67 -71.39 -40.27
CA GLU A 156 -8.16 -70.08 -40.70
C GLU A 156 -8.86 -69.61 -41.99
N GLU A 157 -9.14 -70.51 -42.94
CA GLU A 157 -9.97 -70.21 -44.12
C GLU A 157 -11.41 -69.84 -43.74
N ALA A 158 -12.03 -70.54 -42.79
CA ALA A 158 -13.38 -70.22 -42.32
C ALA A 158 -13.47 -68.87 -41.60
N VAL A 159 -12.45 -68.53 -40.79
CA VAL A 159 -12.35 -67.23 -40.12
C VAL A 159 -12.16 -66.11 -41.14
N GLN A 160 -11.29 -66.33 -42.14
CA GLN A 160 -11.05 -65.36 -43.20
C GLN A 160 -12.31 -65.14 -44.04
N TYR A 161 -13.05 -66.21 -44.37
CA TYR A 161 -14.34 -66.12 -45.05
C TYR A 161 -15.37 -65.31 -44.24
N GLY A 162 -15.42 -65.51 -42.92
CA GLY A 162 -16.25 -64.70 -42.03
C GLY A 162 -15.86 -63.21 -42.03
N PHE A 163 -14.55 -62.91 -42.05
CA PHE A 163 -14.05 -61.54 -42.15
C PHE A 163 -14.37 -60.90 -43.51
N ASP A 164 -14.33 -61.67 -44.59
CA ASP A 164 -14.69 -61.19 -45.92
C ASP A 164 -16.19 -60.88 -46.05
N ILE A 165 -17.06 -61.71 -45.45
CA ILE A 165 -18.51 -61.42 -45.36
C ILE A 165 -18.73 -60.14 -44.57
N PHE A 166 -18.06 -59.98 -43.43
CA PHE A 166 -18.20 -58.76 -42.62
C PHE A 166 -17.73 -57.52 -43.39
N LYS A 167 -16.63 -57.64 -44.14
CA LYS A 167 -16.10 -56.59 -44.99
C LYS A 167 -17.03 -56.25 -46.16
N GLN A 168 -17.71 -57.24 -46.74
CA GLN A 168 -18.73 -57.00 -47.77
C GLN A 168 -19.96 -56.28 -47.21
N ALA A 169 -20.38 -56.61 -45.98
CA ALA A 169 -21.55 -56.00 -45.35
C ALA A 169 -21.29 -54.57 -44.85
N ASN A 170 -20.12 -54.30 -44.26
CA ASN A 170 -19.83 -53.05 -43.56
C ASN A 170 -18.76 -52.17 -44.25
N GLY A 171 -18.11 -52.65 -45.31
CA GLY A 171 -17.10 -51.92 -46.08
C GLY A 171 -15.76 -51.70 -45.35
N ILE A 172 -15.58 -52.26 -44.15
CA ILE A 172 -14.39 -52.08 -43.31
C ILE A 172 -13.97 -53.46 -42.76
N ASP A 173 -12.67 -53.71 -42.70
CA ASP A 173 -12.13 -54.92 -42.06
C ASP A 173 -12.48 -54.94 -40.56
N PRO A 174 -12.91 -56.07 -39.99
CA PRO A 174 -13.20 -56.17 -38.55
C PRO A 174 -12.10 -55.60 -37.65
N ILE A 175 -10.82 -55.81 -38.02
CA ILE A 175 -9.66 -55.32 -37.25
C ILE A 175 -9.55 -53.79 -37.36
N GLU A 176 -9.82 -53.21 -38.54
CA GLU A 176 -9.86 -51.76 -38.72
C GLU A 176 -11.05 -51.11 -38.02
N ALA A 177 -12.19 -51.80 -37.95
CA ALA A 177 -13.35 -51.35 -37.20
C ALA A 177 -13.04 -51.24 -35.70
N PHE A 178 -12.32 -52.22 -35.14
CA PHE A 178 -11.83 -52.16 -33.76
C PHE A 178 -10.82 -51.03 -33.53
N LYS A 179 -9.93 -50.76 -34.49
CA LYS A 179 -9.00 -49.62 -34.42
C LYS A 179 -9.74 -48.28 -34.41
N LYS A 180 -10.75 -48.11 -35.28
CA LYS A 180 -11.61 -46.92 -35.27
C LYS A 180 -12.38 -46.77 -33.96
N ALA A 181 -12.91 -47.86 -33.41
CA ALA A 181 -13.58 -47.83 -32.10
C ALA A 181 -12.63 -47.37 -30.97
N LEU A 182 -11.38 -47.82 -30.99
CA LEU A 182 -10.33 -47.39 -30.06
C LEU A 182 -9.93 -45.91 -30.24
N GLU A 183 -9.94 -45.39 -31.46
CA GLU A 183 -9.72 -43.95 -31.70
C GLU A 183 -10.89 -43.09 -31.20
N PHE A 184 -12.12 -43.59 -31.31
CA PHE A 184 -13.30 -42.98 -30.71
C PHE A 184 -13.25 -42.99 -29.17
N GLU A 185 -12.72 -44.04 -28.56
CA GLU A 185 -12.57 -44.12 -27.10
C GLU A 185 -11.51 -43.14 -26.56
N LYS A 186 -10.47 -42.85 -27.33
CA LYS A 186 -9.46 -41.82 -26.98
C LYS A 186 -9.98 -40.39 -27.05
N ASN A 187 -11.10 -40.14 -27.72
CA ASN A 187 -11.79 -38.85 -27.78
C ASN A 187 -13.26 -39.04 -27.38
N PRO A 188 -13.56 -39.21 -26.08
CA PRO A 188 -14.86 -39.71 -25.62
C PRO A 188 -16.05 -38.79 -25.94
N GLN A 189 -15.81 -37.56 -26.41
CA GLN A 189 -16.77 -36.72 -27.14
C GLN A 189 -15.98 -35.51 -27.69
N PRO A 190 -15.89 -35.29 -29.00
CA PRO A 190 -15.56 -33.96 -29.51
C PRO A 190 -16.73 -33.06 -29.13
N VAL A 191 -16.61 -32.33 -28.02
CA VAL A 191 -17.66 -31.41 -27.60
C VAL A 191 -17.81 -30.42 -28.74
N ASP A 192 -19.00 -30.40 -29.37
CA ASP A 192 -19.25 -29.54 -30.53
C ASP A 192 -18.94 -28.09 -30.13
N PRO A 193 -18.02 -27.40 -30.83
CA PRO A 193 -17.71 -26.00 -30.56
C PRO A 193 -18.96 -25.10 -30.58
N LYS A 194 -20.03 -25.53 -31.25
CA LYS A 194 -21.33 -24.84 -31.28
C LYS A 194 -22.31 -25.29 -30.19
N SER A 195 -21.87 -26.06 -29.20
CA SER A 195 -22.75 -26.48 -28.12
C SER A 195 -23.32 -25.24 -27.40
N PRO A 196 -24.59 -25.28 -26.93
CA PRO A 196 -25.19 -24.18 -26.18
C PRO A 196 -24.35 -23.72 -24.98
N ILE A 197 -23.51 -24.61 -24.44
CA ILE A 197 -22.62 -24.34 -23.31
C ILE A 197 -21.48 -23.39 -23.73
N PHE A 198 -20.83 -23.63 -24.86
CA PHE A 198 -19.77 -22.75 -25.35
C PHE A 198 -20.32 -21.41 -25.82
N VAL A 199 -21.48 -21.41 -26.49
CA VAL A 199 -22.16 -20.16 -26.88
C VAL A 199 -22.55 -19.34 -25.64
N ALA A 200 -23.08 -19.98 -24.59
CA ALA A 200 -23.37 -19.30 -23.33
C ALA A 200 -22.10 -18.80 -22.63
N SER A 201 -20.99 -19.55 -22.70
CA SER A 201 -19.69 -19.14 -22.17
C SER A 201 -19.14 -17.90 -22.88
N GLU A 202 -19.11 -17.91 -24.21
CA GLU A 202 -18.66 -16.76 -25.02
C GLU A 202 -19.56 -15.54 -24.80
N GLN A 203 -20.88 -15.73 -24.71
CA GLN A 203 -21.82 -14.64 -24.39
C GLN A 203 -21.56 -14.06 -23.00
N LEU A 204 -21.31 -14.91 -21.99
CA LEU A 204 -21.00 -14.48 -20.63
C LEU A 204 -19.67 -13.72 -20.60
N GLU A 205 -18.64 -14.20 -21.29
CA GLU A 205 -17.36 -13.52 -21.43
C GLU A 205 -17.52 -12.15 -22.08
N ALA A 206 -18.31 -12.05 -23.16
CA ALA A 206 -18.62 -10.79 -23.82
C ALA A 206 -19.38 -9.83 -22.89
N GLN A 207 -20.39 -10.31 -22.16
CA GLN A 207 -21.11 -9.50 -21.18
C GLN A 207 -20.20 -9.00 -20.05
N LEU A 208 -19.33 -9.87 -19.53
CA LEU A 208 -18.34 -9.50 -18.51
C LEU A 208 -17.36 -8.43 -19.03
N GLN A 209 -16.92 -8.54 -20.29
CA GLN A 209 -16.08 -7.52 -20.91
C GLN A 209 -16.82 -6.18 -21.06
N THR A 210 -18.10 -6.20 -21.46
CA THR A 210 -18.92 -4.98 -21.56
C THR A 210 -19.11 -4.31 -20.20
N VAL A 211 -19.54 -5.08 -19.17
CA VAL A 211 -19.72 -4.56 -17.81
C VAL A 211 -18.41 -3.98 -17.26
N ARG A 212 -17.26 -4.58 -17.58
CA ARG A 212 -15.95 -4.03 -17.20
C ARG A 212 -15.64 -2.70 -17.84
N LYS A 213 -15.89 -2.57 -19.16
CA LYS A 213 -15.69 -1.29 -19.87
C LYS A 213 -16.59 -0.22 -19.27
N GLU A 214 -17.86 -0.52 -19.05
CA GLU A 214 -18.80 0.41 -18.40
C GLU A 214 -18.36 0.77 -16.98
N THR A 215 -17.85 -0.19 -16.21
CA THR A 215 -17.33 0.05 -14.86
C THR A 215 -16.09 0.94 -14.90
N LEU A 216 -15.17 0.73 -15.84
CA LEU A 216 -13.98 1.57 -16.02
C LEU A 216 -14.36 2.98 -16.46
N ASP A 217 -15.26 3.12 -17.43
CA ASP A 217 -15.75 4.43 -17.87
C ASP A 217 -16.43 5.16 -16.72
N THR A 218 -17.19 4.46 -15.88
CA THR A 218 -17.78 5.02 -14.65
C THR A 218 -16.71 5.43 -13.64
N ILE A 219 -15.67 4.62 -13.44
CA ILE A 219 -14.54 4.95 -12.55
C ILE A 219 -13.82 6.20 -13.06
N HIS A 220 -13.50 6.28 -14.36
CA HIS A 220 -12.85 7.46 -14.95
C HIS A 220 -13.73 8.70 -14.94
N ALA A 221 -15.06 8.55 -15.05
CA ALA A 221 -15.99 9.67 -14.98
C ALA A 221 -16.13 10.25 -13.56
N VAL A 222 -15.97 9.40 -12.54
CA VAL A 222 -16.12 9.81 -11.12
C VAL A 222 -14.78 10.25 -10.51
N ILE A 223 -13.66 9.66 -10.92
CA ILE A 223 -12.34 10.00 -10.40
C ILE A 223 -11.74 11.13 -11.26
N PRO A 224 -11.58 12.35 -10.71
CA PRO A 224 -10.95 13.43 -11.44
C PRO A 224 -9.50 13.06 -11.81
N PRO A 225 -9.00 13.49 -12.99
CA PRO A 225 -7.63 13.24 -13.37
C PRO A 225 -6.70 13.92 -12.36
N LYS A 226 -5.85 13.12 -11.70
CA LYS A 226 -4.81 13.66 -10.84
C LYS A 226 -3.83 14.43 -11.70
N VAL A 227 -3.61 15.70 -11.36
CA VAL A 227 -2.56 16.53 -11.97
C VAL A 227 -1.43 16.62 -10.94
N PRO A 228 -0.35 15.83 -11.06
CA PRO A 228 0.65 15.70 -10.00
C PRO A 228 1.30 17.01 -9.58
N GLU A 229 1.48 17.94 -10.53
CA GLU A 229 2.03 19.28 -10.26
C GLU A 229 1.12 20.12 -9.36
N HIS A 230 -0.20 20.01 -9.54
CA HIS A 230 -1.18 20.73 -8.73
C HIS A 230 -1.23 20.16 -7.31
N GLU A 231 -1.21 18.83 -7.17
CA GLU A 231 -1.17 18.16 -5.88
C GLU A 231 0.10 18.52 -5.10
N LYS A 232 1.27 18.49 -5.77
CA LYS A 232 2.55 18.90 -5.16
C LYS A 232 2.48 20.35 -4.69
N LYS A 233 1.98 21.27 -5.54
CA LYS A 233 1.86 22.68 -5.19
C LYS A 233 0.95 22.93 -3.98
N ILE A 234 -0.19 22.23 -3.89
CA ILE A 234 -1.06 22.35 -2.72
C ILE A 234 -0.36 21.81 -1.47
N SER A 235 0.33 20.68 -1.60
CA SER A 235 1.09 20.10 -0.51
C SER A 235 2.20 21.01 0.00
N ASP A 236 2.94 21.66 -0.91
CA ASP A 236 3.99 22.63 -0.59
C ASP A 236 3.39 23.88 0.08
N ASN A 237 2.26 24.37 -0.42
CA ASN A 237 1.53 25.48 0.21
C ASN A 237 1.08 25.12 1.64
N ALA A 238 0.62 23.89 1.88
CA ALA A 238 0.23 23.40 3.19
C ALA A 238 1.43 23.35 4.15
N MET A 239 2.56 22.82 3.70
CA MET A 239 3.80 22.81 4.48
C MET A 239 4.28 24.23 4.80
N GLN A 240 4.17 25.17 3.86
CA GLN A 240 4.53 26.56 4.08
C GLN A 240 3.60 27.26 5.07
N ALA A 241 2.30 26.96 5.03
CA ALA A 241 1.33 27.48 5.99
C ALA A 241 1.62 26.98 7.42
N VAL A 242 1.90 25.69 7.55
CA VAL A 242 2.32 25.07 8.81
C VAL A 242 3.60 25.72 9.32
N TYR A 243 4.62 25.87 8.47
CA TYR A 243 5.89 26.50 8.88
C TYR A 243 5.68 27.93 9.35
N ARG A 244 4.89 28.75 8.64
CA ARG A 244 4.57 30.12 9.07
C ARG A 244 3.88 30.15 10.43
N TRP A 245 2.93 29.25 10.67
CA TRP A 245 2.28 29.12 11.98
C TRP A 245 3.27 28.67 13.06
N ILE A 246 4.19 27.76 12.74
CA ILE A 246 5.27 27.36 13.66
C ILE A 246 6.19 28.53 13.95
N VAL A 247 6.50 29.41 13.02
CA VAL A 247 7.37 30.59 13.28
C VAL A 247 6.63 31.67 14.07
N SER A 248 5.38 31.97 13.68
CA SER A 248 4.50 32.94 14.32
C SER A 248 3.10 32.35 14.48
N PRO A 249 2.75 31.78 15.66
CA PRO A 249 1.46 31.14 15.91
C PRO A 249 0.39 32.21 16.21
N ASP A 250 0.12 33.07 15.23
CA ASP A 250 -0.90 34.10 15.24
C ASP A 250 -2.19 33.64 14.53
N GLU A 251 -3.29 34.39 14.71
CA GLU A 251 -4.59 34.05 14.13
C GLU A 251 -4.58 34.13 12.60
N ILE A 252 -3.76 35.01 12.02
CA ILE A 252 -3.64 35.17 10.56
C ILE A 252 -3.04 33.90 9.95
N ASN A 253 -1.98 33.36 10.54
CA ASN A 253 -1.35 32.14 10.08
C ASN A 253 -2.19 30.91 10.42
N ALA A 254 -2.93 30.91 11.53
CA ALA A 254 -3.89 29.86 11.85
C ALA A 254 -5.03 29.80 10.83
N LYS A 255 -5.57 30.95 10.39
CA LYS A 255 -6.57 31.05 9.32
C LYS A 255 -6.04 30.52 7.98
N LYS A 256 -4.81 30.92 7.60
CA LYS A 256 -4.16 30.38 6.39
C LYS A 256 -3.98 28.85 6.46
N ALA A 257 -3.62 28.33 7.62
CA ALA A 257 -3.48 26.88 7.83
C ALA A 257 -4.83 26.16 7.73
N LEU A 258 -5.91 26.77 8.20
CA LEU A 258 -7.28 26.27 8.01
C LEU A 258 -7.69 26.27 6.53
N ASP A 259 -7.51 27.39 5.83
CA ASP A 259 -7.92 27.55 4.43
C ASP A 259 -7.22 26.51 3.54
N ILE A 260 -5.90 26.41 3.64
CA ILE A 260 -5.10 25.46 2.83
C ILE A 260 -5.31 24.01 3.28
N GLY A 261 -5.50 23.78 4.58
CA GLY A 261 -5.80 22.44 5.10
C GLY A 261 -7.12 21.88 4.55
N ASN A 262 -8.13 22.75 4.35
CA ASN A 262 -9.40 22.38 3.74
C ASN A 262 -9.31 22.12 2.23
N GLU A 263 -8.30 22.65 1.54
CA GLU A 263 -8.06 22.34 0.12
C GLU A 263 -7.51 20.93 -0.10
N CYS A 264 -6.85 20.33 0.90
CA CYS A 264 -6.21 19.01 0.76
C CYS A 264 -6.25 18.13 2.04
N PRO A 265 -7.42 17.92 2.67
CA PRO A 265 -7.52 17.23 3.96
C PRO A 265 -7.06 15.77 3.91
N ASP A 266 -7.08 15.16 2.72
CA ASP A 266 -6.69 13.76 2.50
C ASP A 266 -5.17 13.55 2.40
N THR A 267 -4.38 14.63 2.44
CA THR A 267 -2.91 14.56 2.41
C THR A 267 -2.31 14.71 3.80
N PRO A 268 -1.13 14.10 4.08
CA PRO A 268 -0.46 14.30 5.37
C PRO A 268 -0.16 15.77 5.69
N ALA A 269 0.24 16.56 4.69
CA ALA A 269 0.51 17.99 4.86
C ALA A 269 -0.76 18.80 5.11
N GLY A 270 -1.85 18.52 4.39
CA GLY A 270 -3.14 19.19 4.61
C GLY A 270 -3.70 18.92 6.00
N LEU A 271 -3.67 17.65 6.46
CA LEU A 271 -4.09 17.33 7.82
C LEU A 271 -3.17 17.94 8.89
N LEU A 272 -1.87 18.04 8.62
CA LEU A 272 -0.94 18.77 9.49
C LEU A 272 -1.26 20.26 9.55
N SER A 273 -1.68 20.87 8.43
CA SER A 273 -2.16 22.25 8.37
C SER A 273 -3.40 22.46 9.24
N LEU A 274 -4.39 21.55 9.17
CA LEU A 274 -5.54 21.57 10.08
C LEU A 274 -5.12 21.36 11.55
N THR A 275 -4.13 20.52 11.79
CA THR A 275 -3.58 20.29 13.13
C THR A 275 -2.89 21.54 13.69
N ALA A 276 -2.17 22.29 12.86
CA ALA A 276 -1.57 23.58 13.22
C ALA A 276 -2.66 24.61 13.58
N PHE A 277 -3.73 24.65 12.79
CA PHE A 277 -4.91 25.47 13.11
C PHE A 277 -5.52 25.10 14.47
N TRP A 278 -5.82 23.81 14.73
CA TRP A 278 -6.36 23.36 16.03
C TRP A 278 -5.39 23.62 17.19
N ALA A 279 -4.09 23.57 16.93
CA ALA A 279 -3.07 23.90 17.93
C ALA A 279 -3.11 25.39 18.34
N GLY A 280 -3.56 26.28 17.44
CA GLY A 280 -3.75 27.72 17.70
C GLY A 280 -4.74 28.01 18.83
N GLY A 281 -5.69 27.12 19.10
CA GLY A 281 -6.58 27.21 20.25
C GLY A 281 -7.86 28.03 20.04
N ASN A 282 -8.00 28.75 18.94
CA ASN A 282 -9.22 29.45 18.53
C ASN A 282 -9.79 28.80 17.25
N LEU A 283 -11.02 28.28 17.31
CA LEU A 283 -11.70 27.67 16.16
C LEU A 283 -12.32 28.70 15.20
N MET A 284 -12.35 29.97 15.57
CA MET A 284 -12.82 31.05 14.72
C MET A 284 -11.71 32.11 14.61
N PRO A 285 -10.68 31.85 13.80
CA PRO A 285 -9.53 32.74 13.66
C PRO A 285 -9.90 33.88 12.70
N ASP A 286 -10.83 34.73 13.11
CA ASP A 286 -11.19 35.91 12.32
C ASP A 286 -10.61 37.16 12.99
N PRO A 287 -9.55 37.77 12.43
CA PRO A 287 -8.88 38.90 13.08
C PRO A 287 -9.78 40.14 13.24
N GLU A 288 -10.92 40.20 12.53
CA GLU A 288 -11.91 41.27 12.65
C GLU A 288 -12.92 41.03 13.78
N GLN A 289 -13.04 39.79 14.28
CA GLN A 289 -14.01 39.41 15.31
C GLN A 289 -13.27 38.97 16.58
N ASP A 290 -13.50 39.66 17.70
CA ASP A 290 -12.92 39.34 19.01
C ASP A 290 -13.55 38.08 19.68
N GLN A 291 -14.19 37.22 18.89
CA GLN A 291 -14.88 36.03 19.38
C GLN A 291 -13.92 34.83 19.41
N VAL A 292 -13.48 34.46 20.61
CA VAL A 292 -12.64 33.26 20.82
C VAL A 292 -13.52 32.04 21.07
N ILE A 293 -13.51 31.09 20.14
CA ILE A 293 -14.11 29.76 20.34
C ILE A 293 -13.00 28.79 20.73
N PRO A 294 -12.89 28.36 22.01
CA PRO A 294 -11.78 27.53 22.44
C PRO A 294 -11.80 26.18 21.72
N THR A 295 -10.63 25.76 21.24
CA THR A 295 -10.47 24.43 20.64
C THR A 295 -10.68 23.35 21.69
N PRO A 296 -11.52 22.32 21.43
CA PRO A 296 -11.71 21.20 22.32
C PRO A 296 -10.38 20.53 22.71
N ASN A 297 -10.31 20.12 23.96
CA ASN A 297 -9.13 19.46 24.51
C ASN A 297 -8.80 18.17 23.75
N GLY A 298 -7.51 17.93 23.52
CA GLY A 298 -7.03 16.76 22.76
C GLY A 298 -7.31 16.79 21.26
N LEU A 299 -8.01 17.78 20.70
CA LEU A 299 -8.28 17.82 19.25
C LEU A 299 -6.98 17.93 18.43
N ALA A 300 -6.08 18.83 18.81
CA ALA A 300 -4.78 18.97 18.15
C ALA A 300 -3.90 17.71 18.31
N ALA A 301 -3.90 17.09 19.49
CA ALA A 301 -3.12 15.86 19.73
C ALA A 301 -3.67 14.66 18.94
N ASN A 302 -5.00 14.56 18.81
CA ASN A 302 -5.64 13.59 17.92
C ASN A 302 -5.31 13.86 16.45
N GLY A 303 -5.37 15.13 16.02
CA GLY A 303 -4.96 15.54 14.68
C GLY A 303 -3.54 15.08 14.35
N LEU A 304 -2.59 15.37 15.24
CA LEU A 304 -1.20 14.93 15.08
C LEU A 304 -1.08 13.40 15.04
N SER A 305 -1.80 12.68 15.92
CA SER A 305 -1.79 11.21 15.92
C SER A 305 -2.30 10.64 14.59
N GLN A 306 -3.29 11.29 13.96
CA GLN A 306 -3.79 10.93 12.63
C GLN A 306 -2.80 11.30 11.52
N VAL A 307 -2.12 12.44 11.60
CA VAL A 307 -1.02 12.80 10.66
C VAL A 307 0.06 11.73 10.69
N LEU A 308 0.52 11.32 11.88
CA LEU A 308 1.52 10.26 12.03
C LEU A 308 1.02 8.93 11.46
N LEU A 309 -0.26 8.59 11.67
CA LEU A 309 -0.87 7.40 11.09
C LEU A 309 -0.91 7.45 9.57
N MET A 310 -1.31 8.59 8.98
CA MET A 310 -1.31 8.79 7.53
C MET A 310 0.09 8.69 6.95
N CYS A 311 1.08 9.31 7.60
CA CYS A 311 2.48 9.19 7.19
C CYS A 311 2.98 7.75 7.27
N ALA A 312 2.63 7.04 8.34
CA ALA A 312 3.08 5.67 8.56
C ALA A 312 2.40 4.64 7.63
N LEU A 313 1.19 4.95 7.14
CA LEU A 313 0.43 4.13 6.19
C LEU A 313 0.58 4.57 4.72
N HIS A 314 1.27 5.67 4.46
CA HIS A 314 1.46 6.17 3.10
C HIS A 314 2.11 5.09 2.21
N LYS A 315 1.63 4.93 0.99
CA LYS A 315 2.19 3.97 0.01
C LYS A 315 3.57 4.45 -0.46
N GLY A 316 4.43 3.53 -0.88
CA GLY A 316 5.81 3.85 -1.26
C GLY A 316 6.73 4.02 -0.04
N GLY A 317 7.96 4.49 -0.28
CA GLY A 317 9.01 4.66 0.71
C GLY A 317 9.74 3.37 1.11
N THR A 318 10.81 3.53 1.89
CA THR A 318 11.73 2.43 2.24
C THR A 318 11.37 1.72 3.54
N ARG A 319 10.65 2.38 4.46
CA ARG A 319 10.36 1.88 5.82
C ARG A 319 8.98 1.24 5.94
N LYS A 320 8.88 0.16 6.71
CA LYS A 320 7.58 -0.45 7.08
C LYS A 320 6.87 0.33 8.19
N LEU A 321 5.58 0.05 8.39
CA LEU A 321 4.74 0.71 9.42
C LEU A 321 5.41 0.82 10.80
N LYS A 322 5.97 -0.28 11.33
CA LYS A 322 6.61 -0.28 12.66
C LYS A 322 7.90 0.56 12.70
N GLU A 323 8.70 0.47 11.64
CA GLU A 323 9.96 1.21 11.50
C GLU A 323 9.70 2.72 11.32
N ARG A 324 8.63 3.09 10.60
CA ARG A 324 8.18 4.49 10.51
C ARG A 324 7.78 5.06 11.85
N TYR A 325 6.98 4.33 12.64
CA TYR A 325 6.62 4.80 13.98
C TYR A 325 7.84 4.91 14.92
N GLU A 326 8.81 4.00 14.81
CA GLU A 326 10.07 4.11 15.55
C GLU A 326 10.85 5.35 15.13
N HIS A 327 10.96 5.61 13.82
CA HIS A 327 11.62 6.79 13.29
C HIS A 327 10.92 8.09 13.72
N TYR A 328 9.60 8.16 13.57
CA TYR A 328 8.80 9.31 14.00
C TYR A 328 8.85 9.52 15.51
N PHE A 329 8.91 8.45 16.30
CA PHE A 329 9.14 8.56 17.74
C PHE A 329 10.48 9.24 18.04
N ASN A 330 11.56 8.82 17.37
CA ASN A 330 12.88 9.41 17.55
C ASN A 330 12.93 10.89 17.13
N LEU A 331 12.30 11.27 16.00
CA LEU A 331 12.14 12.67 15.61
C LEU A 331 11.39 13.47 16.68
N GLY A 332 10.36 12.88 17.30
CA GLY A 332 9.62 13.53 18.39
C GLY A 332 10.45 13.72 19.66
N VAL A 333 11.29 12.74 19.99
CA VAL A 333 12.27 12.84 21.08
C VAL A 333 13.26 13.98 20.82
N GLU A 334 13.82 14.07 19.62
CA GLU A 334 14.75 15.15 19.24
C GLU A 334 14.10 16.54 19.38
N VAL A 335 12.85 16.68 18.95
CA VAL A 335 12.09 17.94 19.09
C VAL A 335 11.80 18.23 20.57
N LEU A 336 11.29 17.27 21.33
CA LEU A 336 10.86 17.50 22.72
C LEU A 336 12.00 17.69 23.71
N THR A 337 13.17 17.12 23.43
CA THR A 337 14.42 17.41 24.15
C THR A 337 15.03 18.75 23.75
N GLY A 338 14.52 19.40 22.70
CA GLY A 338 15.01 20.67 22.18
C GLY A 338 16.28 20.55 21.34
N GLN A 339 16.66 19.34 20.92
CA GLN A 339 17.80 19.12 20.03
C GLN A 339 17.51 19.58 18.59
N SER A 340 16.25 19.49 18.18
CA SER A 340 15.80 19.84 16.84
C SER A 340 14.68 20.87 16.89
N ASN A 341 15.04 22.15 16.93
CA ASN A 341 14.10 23.28 16.91
C ASN A 341 14.06 23.94 15.52
N TRP A 342 13.07 24.80 15.29
CA TRP A 342 12.95 25.59 14.06
C TRP A 342 13.80 26.88 14.08
N ASP A 343 14.55 27.13 15.16
CA ASP A 343 15.29 28.38 15.37
C ASP A 343 16.38 28.60 14.32
N GLU A 344 17.10 27.54 13.93
CA GLU A 344 18.12 27.58 12.89
C GLU A 344 17.50 27.99 11.54
N SER A 345 16.37 27.36 11.17
CA SER A 345 15.64 27.69 9.94
C SER A 345 15.11 29.13 9.94
N VAL A 346 14.69 29.65 11.09
CA VAL A 346 14.28 31.05 11.23
C VAL A 346 15.47 32.00 11.09
N PHE A 347 16.62 31.63 11.65
CA PHE A 347 17.85 32.41 11.55
C PHE A 347 18.37 32.49 10.12
N GLU A 348 18.33 31.37 9.40
CA GLU A 348 18.72 31.28 7.98
C GLU A 348 17.69 31.92 7.05
N GLY A 349 16.44 32.04 7.50
CA GLY A 349 15.34 32.58 6.71
C GLY A 349 14.89 31.64 5.60
N GLU A 350 15.19 30.35 5.72
CA GLU A 350 14.84 29.31 4.76
C GLU A 350 14.03 28.22 5.46
N ALA A 351 12.88 27.88 4.89
CA ALA A 351 12.06 26.80 5.45
C ALA A 351 12.64 25.45 5.02
N PRO A 352 12.68 24.42 5.87
CA PRO A 352 13.34 23.15 5.51
C PRO A 352 12.72 22.40 4.32
N HIS A 353 11.45 22.65 4.03
CA HIS A 353 10.79 22.11 2.82
C HIS A 353 11.13 22.87 1.53
N GLU A 354 11.69 24.09 1.62
CA GLU A 354 12.05 24.91 0.46
C GLU A 354 13.48 24.67 -0.03
N THR A 355 14.35 24.13 0.84
CA THR A 355 15.67 23.68 0.38
C THR A 355 15.43 22.58 -0.64
N ASP A 356 15.65 22.88 -1.93
CA ASP A 356 15.80 21.88 -2.98
C ASP A 356 16.88 20.93 -2.49
N ILE A 357 16.49 19.79 -1.89
CA ILE A 357 17.40 18.69 -1.60
C ILE A 357 17.67 18.02 -2.95
N SER A 358 18.26 18.77 -3.90
CA SER A 358 19.17 18.15 -4.85
C SER A 358 20.21 17.48 -3.97
N PRO A 359 20.32 16.14 -3.95
CA PRO A 359 21.30 15.48 -3.12
C PRO A 359 22.64 16.06 -3.54
N VAL A 360 23.23 16.85 -2.65
CA VAL A 360 24.61 17.30 -2.81
C VAL A 360 25.40 16.01 -2.83
N LYS A 361 25.71 15.56 -4.05
CA LYS A 361 26.80 14.64 -4.33
C LYS A 361 28.05 15.31 -3.78
N ASN A 362 28.29 15.14 -2.49
CA ASN A 362 29.61 15.17 -1.90
C ASN A 362 30.33 13.91 -2.39
N ILE A 363 30.66 13.92 -3.68
CA ILE A 363 31.76 13.16 -4.23
C ILE A 363 32.58 14.20 -4.99
N GLU A 364 33.69 14.57 -4.36
CA GLU A 364 34.90 15.10 -4.95
C GLU A 364 34.89 15.14 -6.48
N LYS A 365 34.88 16.34 -7.05
CA LYS A 365 35.81 16.72 -8.12
C LYS A 365 35.81 18.22 -8.34
N GLU A 366 36.89 18.82 -7.87
CA GLU A 366 37.53 19.95 -8.52
C GLU A 366 37.65 19.73 -10.03
N LYS A 367 37.44 20.85 -10.73
CA LYS A 367 37.87 21.23 -12.09
C LYS A 367 36.92 20.99 -13.26
N ASP A 368 36.72 22.13 -13.92
CA ASP A 368 36.38 22.37 -15.32
C ASP A 368 34.94 22.11 -15.73
N SER A 369 34.11 23.16 -15.69
CA SER A 369 33.83 23.96 -16.90
C SER A 369 32.62 24.86 -16.70
N ALA A 370 32.84 26.16 -16.86
CA ALA A 370 31.80 27.08 -17.31
C ALA A 370 31.32 26.61 -18.69
N THR A 371 30.02 26.62 -18.97
CA THR A 371 29.32 27.59 -19.84
C THR A 371 27.91 27.08 -20.19
N MET A 372 26.94 28.01 -20.20
CA MET A 372 25.65 27.99 -20.93
C MET A 372 24.54 27.02 -20.50
N ALA A 373 23.49 27.59 -19.88
CA ALA A 373 22.11 27.49 -20.39
C ALA A 373 21.22 28.47 -19.60
N ALA A 374 21.18 29.71 -20.06
CA ALA A 374 20.24 30.73 -19.61
C ALA A 374 19.17 30.92 -20.68
N THR A 375 18.09 30.15 -20.60
CA THR A 375 16.82 30.49 -21.25
C THR A 375 15.69 29.72 -20.58
N ASP A 376 14.55 30.40 -20.39
CA ASP A 376 13.24 29.88 -19.97
C ASP A 376 12.89 29.73 -18.47
N LYS A 377 13.39 30.63 -17.62
CA LYS A 377 12.81 30.86 -16.26
C LYS A 377 11.89 32.08 -16.14
N LYS A 378 11.48 32.73 -17.23
CA LYS A 378 10.85 34.07 -17.15
C LYS A 378 9.31 34.12 -17.10
N ASN A 379 8.59 33.01 -17.14
CA ASN A 379 7.11 33.03 -17.16
C ASN A 379 6.37 32.28 -16.03
N LEU A 380 7.05 31.89 -14.95
CA LEU A 380 6.41 31.25 -13.77
C LEU A 380 6.45 32.10 -12.48
N SER A 381 6.91 33.35 -12.54
CA SER A 381 7.19 34.16 -11.34
C SER A 381 6.04 35.03 -10.79
N SER A 382 4.81 34.93 -11.30
CA SER A 382 3.70 35.76 -10.80
C SER A 382 2.79 35.03 -9.80
N ALA A 383 3.27 34.80 -8.58
CA ALA A 383 2.43 34.67 -7.37
C ALA A 383 3.24 34.48 -6.07
N TYR A 384 4.50 34.03 -6.14
CA TYR A 384 5.26 33.72 -4.92
C TYR A 384 6.11 34.92 -4.46
N LYS A 385 5.61 35.67 -3.47
CA LYS A 385 6.49 36.54 -2.68
C LYS A 385 7.11 35.68 -1.57
N ARG A 386 8.41 35.37 -1.73
CA ARG A 386 9.26 34.75 -0.70
C ARG A 386 9.06 35.52 0.60
N TRP A 387 8.59 34.83 1.63
CA TRP A 387 8.37 35.45 2.94
C TRP A 387 9.72 35.86 3.49
N LYS A 388 9.86 37.14 3.83
CA LYS A 388 11.00 37.66 4.58
C LYS A 388 10.44 38.15 5.90
N PRO A 389 11.01 37.75 7.06
CA PRO A 389 10.63 38.36 8.31
C PRO A 389 10.83 39.87 8.19
N GLU A 390 9.79 40.65 8.54
CA GLU A 390 9.94 42.10 8.59
C GLU A 390 11.06 42.43 9.58
N PRO A 391 12.06 43.25 9.20
CA PRO A 391 13.08 43.65 10.15
C PRO A 391 12.38 44.34 11.31
N LYS A 392 12.59 43.85 12.53
CA LYS A 392 12.18 44.58 13.74
C LYS A 392 12.82 45.97 13.64
N ASN A 393 12.00 47.00 13.44
CA ASN A 393 12.44 48.38 13.56
C ASN A 393 13.04 48.53 14.96
N GLN A 394 14.36 48.59 15.03
CA GLN A 394 15.09 49.04 16.20
C GLN A 394 15.01 50.57 16.21
N GLU A 395 13.84 51.10 16.56
CA GLU A 395 13.66 52.51 16.89
C GLU A 395 13.00 52.60 18.26
N GLU A 396 13.84 53.00 19.23
CA GLU A 396 13.59 53.69 20.52
C GLU A 396 12.76 53.02 21.62
#